data_AF-A0A4S8MDR5-F1
#
_entry.id   AF-A0A4S8MDR5-F1
#
_cell.length_a   1.000
_cell.length_b   1.000
_cell.length_c   1.000
_cell.angle_alpha   90.00
_cell.angle_beta   90.00
_cell.angle_gamma   90.00
#
_symmetry.space_group_name_H-M   'P 1'
#
loop_
_entity.id
_entity.type
_entity.pdbx_description
1 polymer ?
#
loop_
_entity_poly.entity_id
_entity_poly.type
_entity_poly.pdbx_seq_one_letter_code
_entity_poly.pdbx_strand_id
1 'polypeptide(L)'
;MGRRKIEIQPITHERNRSVTFLKRKNGLFKKAYELAVLCSIDVAVIIFEEKPGHHVKLYEYCSSDVNDIVNRRVRHEGEKDSLGPAHFSGNASKTEDLGDVDDDDNDDDEDIHRGTKRRIDGTRVKASDLQDVRWQKNAF
;
A
#
# COMPACT_ATOMS: atom_id res chain seq x y z
N MET A 1 -19.61 12.95 -9.17
CA MET A 1 -20.44 11.72 -9.01
C MET A 1 -19.88 10.83 -7.90
N GLY A 2 -20.70 10.09 -7.16
CA GLY A 2 -20.24 9.19 -6.08
C GLY A 2 -19.51 7.93 -6.58
N ARG A 3 -18.79 7.24 -5.69
CA ARG A 3 -18.07 5.99 -5.97
C ARG A 3 -19.07 4.86 -6.29
N ARG A 4 -18.98 4.27 -7.49
CA ARG A 4 -19.78 3.10 -7.89
C ARG A 4 -18.97 1.80 -7.78
N LYS A 5 -19.63 0.69 -7.45
CA LYS A 5 -19.05 -0.65 -7.49
C LYS A 5 -18.75 -1.03 -8.96
N ILE A 6 -17.60 -1.63 -9.20
CA ILE A 6 -17.21 -2.21 -10.49
C ILE A 6 -16.75 -3.66 -10.27
N GLU A 7 -16.92 -4.50 -11.29
CA GLU A 7 -16.41 -5.86 -11.29
C GLU A 7 -14.89 -5.89 -11.47
N ILE A 8 -14.22 -6.91 -10.92
CA ILE A 8 -12.77 -7.12 -11.08
C ILE A 8 -12.53 -7.89 -12.38
N GLN A 9 -12.61 -7.15 -13.48
CA GLN A 9 -12.31 -7.62 -14.84
C GLN A 9 -11.63 -6.51 -15.65
N PRO A 10 -10.94 -6.83 -16.77
CA PRO A 10 -10.28 -5.83 -17.60
C PRO A 10 -11.23 -4.72 -18.07
N ILE A 11 -10.85 -3.45 -17.85
CA ILE A 11 -11.65 -2.31 -18.29
C ILE A 11 -11.48 -2.12 -19.80
N THR A 12 -12.57 -2.29 -20.54
CA THR A 12 -12.62 -2.18 -22.00
C THR A 12 -12.39 -0.75 -22.49
N HIS A 13 -13.08 0.22 -21.88
CA HIS A 13 -12.99 1.62 -22.29
C HIS A 13 -11.65 2.25 -21.86
N GLU A 14 -10.82 2.63 -22.84
CA GLU A 14 -9.44 3.08 -22.61
C GLU A 14 -9.29 4.31 -21.72
N ARG A 15 -10.12 5.34 -21.92
CA ARG A 15 -10.14 6.54 -21.05
C ARG A 15 -10.41 6.16 -19.58
N ASN A 16 -11.42 5.32 -19.35
CA ASN A 16 -11.77 4.85 -17.99
C ASN A 16 -10.66 3.99 -17.41
N ARG A 17 -10.03 3.13 -18.23
CA ARG A 17 -8.88 2.31 -17.83
C ARG A 17 -7.71 3.20 -17.39
N SER A 18 -7.38 4.23 -18.16
CA SER A 18 -6.27 5.15 -17.85
C SER A 18 -6.51 5.96 -16.58
N VAL A 19 -7.72 6.50 -16.40
CA VAL A 19 -8.09 7.23 -15.17
C VAL A 19 -8.10 6.29 -13.96
N THR A 20 -8.65 5.08 -14.12
CA THR A 20 -8.70 4.08 -13.04
C THR A 20 -7.30 3.62 -12.65
N PHE A 21 -6.44 3.35 -13.63
CA PHE A 21 -5.05 2.98 -13.41
C PHE A 21 -4.33 4.06 -12.60
N LEU A 22 -4.40 5.33 -13.03
CA LEU A 22 -3.74 6.43 -12.33
C LEU A 22 -4.22 6.53 -10.87
N LYS A 23 -5.53 6.49 -10.64
CA LYS A 23 -6.12 6.57 -9.30
C LYS A 23 -5.75 5.35 -8.43
N ARG A 24 -5.86 4.13 -8.95
CA ARG A 24 -5.56 2.89 -8.19
C ARG A 24 -4.08 2.73 -7.93
N LYS A 25 -3.22 3.02 -8.90
CA LYS A 25 -1.75 3.01 -8.75
C LYS A 25 -1.32 3.96 -7.63
N ASN A 26 -1.83 5.19 -7.64
CA ASN A 26 -1.49 6.17 -6.59
C ASN A 26 -2.02 5.74 -5.22
N GLY A 27 -3.24 5.18 -5.16
CA GLY A 27 -3.79 4.62 -3.92
C GLY A 27 -2.97 3.44 -3.37
N LEU A 28 -2.51 2.55 -4.25
CA LEU A 28 -1.64 1.42 -3.91
C LEU A 28 -0.29 1.90 -3.37
N PHE A 29 0.34 2.86 -4.04
CA PHE A 29 1.62 3.44 -3.58
C PHE A 29 1.47 4.11 -2.22
N LYS A 30 0.36 4.84 -2.00
CA LYS A 30 0.07 5.42 -0.68
C LYS A 30 -0.07 4.35 0.40
N LYS A 31 -0.75 3.24 0.11
CA LYS A 31 -0.91 2.13 1.05
C LYS A 31 0.41 1.41 1.34
N ALA A 32 1.24 1.21 0.32
CA ALA A 32 2.58 0.65 0.49
C ALA A 32 3.47 1.55 1.37
N TYR A 33 3.39 2.87 1.19
CA TYR A 33 4.06 3.85 2.05
C TYR A 33 3.56 3.81 3.50
N GLU A 34 2.25 3.85 3.71
CA GLU A 34 1.65 3.76 5.05
C GLU A 34 2.12 2.48 5.77
N LEU A 35 2.12 1.33 5.08
CA LEU A 35 2.55 0.06 5.65
C LEU A 35 4.05 0.06 6.00
N ALA A 36 4.91 0.53 5.08
CA ALA A 36 6.35 0.60 5.31
C ALA A 36 6.70 1.45 6.54
N VAL A 37 6.05 2.61 6.69
CA VAL A 37 6.27 3.52 7.82
C VAL A 37 5.72 2.95 9.13
N LEU A 38 4.48 2.46 9.14
CA LEU A 38 3.82 1.99 10.36
C LEU A 38 4.50 0.77 10.96
N CYS A 39 4.98 -0.14 10.12
CA CYS A 39 5.56 -1.40 10.56
C CYS A 39 7.09 -1.42 10.51
N SER A 40 7.74 -0.34 10.03
CA SER A 40 9.20 -0.28 9.82
C SER A 40 9.72 -1.45 8.96
N ILE A 41 9.04 -1.71 7.83
CA ILE A 41 9.37 -2.80 6.92
C ILE A 41 9.69 -2.30 5.51
N ASP A 42 10.48 -3.09 4.78
CA ASP A 42 10.79 -2.85 3.37
C ASP A 42 9.64 -3.31 2.47
N VAL A 43 9.15 -2.42 1.59
CA VAL A 43 8.06 -2.69 0.64
C VAL A 43 8.43 -2.17 -0.74
N ALA A 44 8.31 -3.03 -1.75
CA ALA A 44 8.44 -2.67 -3.17
C ALA A 44 7.18 -3.05 -3.96
N VAL A 45 6.78 -2.17 -4.88
CA VAL A 45 5.69 -2.39 -5.84
C VAL A 45 6.22 -2.05 -7.22
N ILE A 46 6.19 -3.01 -8.14
CA ILE A 46 6.67 -2.86 -9.52
C ILE A 46 5.49 -3.09 -10.47
N ILE A 47 5.24 -2.15 -11.38
CA ILE A 47 4.14 -2.20 -12.34
C ILE A 47 4.66 -1.86 -13.73
N PHE A 48 4.47 -2.78 -14.68
CA PHE A 48 4.71 -2.55 -16.10
C PHE A 48 3.39 -2.26 -16.80
N GLU A 49 3.34 -1.15 -17.54
CA GLU A 49 2.24 -0.81 -18.43
C GLU A 49 2.68 -1.00 -19.88
N GLU A 50 2.07 -1.97 -20.55
CA GLU A 50 2.27 -2.21 -21.99
C GLU A 50 1.00 -1.80 -22.74
N LYS A 51 1.11 -0.69 -23.48
CA LYS A 51 0.04 -0.18 -24.34
C LYS A 51 0.43 -0.43 -25.80
N PRO A 52 -0.48 -0.95 -26.64
CA PRO A 52 -0.22 -1.07 -28.06
C PRO A 52 0.25 0.27 -28.67
N GLY A 53 1.34 0.22 -29.44
CA GLY A 53 1.92 1.40 -30.08
C GLY A 53 2.67 2.36 -29.14
N HIS A 54 2.89 2.00 -27.88
CA HIS A 54 3.65 2.80 -26.92
C HIS A 54 4.81 1.98 -26.34
N HIS A 55 5.86 2.66 -25.90
CA HIS A 55 6.93 2.00 -25.16
C HIS A 55 6.42 1.50 -23.81
N VAL A 56 6.97 0.37 -23.36
CA VAL A 56 6.74 -0.17 -22.03
C VAL A 56 7.09 0.91 -21.00
N LYS A 57 6.15 1.17 -20.10
CA LYS A 57 6.34 2.16 -19.04
C LYS A 57 6.39 1.47 -17.68
N LEU A 58 7.49 1.68 -16.98
CA LEU A 58 7.69 1.24 -15.60
C LEU A 58 7.12 2.29 -14.64
N TYR A 59 6.34 1.82 -13.67
CA TYR A 59 5.97 2.57 -12.49
C TYR A 59 6.32 1.75 -11.27
N GLU A 60 7.07 2.34 -10.36
CA GLU A 60 7.49 1.66 -9.14
C GLU A 60 7.37 2.56 -7.92
N TYR A 61 7.21 1.90 -6.78
CA TYR A 61 7.38 2.47 -5.45
C TYR A 61 8.31 1.53 -4.68
N CYS A 62 9.28 2.09 -3.98
CA CYS A 62 10.14 1.38 -3.07
C CYS A 62 10.29 2.22 -1.80
N SER A 63 10.21 1.60 -0.63
CA SER A 63 10.51 2.27 0.65
C SER A 63 12.00 2.60 0.80
N SER A 64 12.87 1.87 0.09
CA SER A 64 14.32 2.01 0.09
C SER A 64 14.88 1.93 -1.34
N ASP A 65 15.92 1.14 -1.61
CA ASP A 65 16.45 0.94 -2.97
C ASP A 65 15.82 -0.29 -3.63
N VAL A 66 15.36 -0.13 -4.88
CA VAL A 66 14.67 -1.21 -5.60
C VAL A 66 15.59 -2.39 -5.92
N ASN A 67 16.85 -2.13 -6.24
CA ASN A 67 17.81 -3.18 -6.57
C ASN A 67 18.14 -4.00 -5.32
N ASP A 68 18.27 -3.33 -4.17
CA ASP A 68 18.52 -4.01 -2.89
C ASP A 68 17.39 -4.96 -2.51
N ILE A 69 16.12 -4.51 -2.58
CA ILE A 69 14.96 -5.35 -2.29
C ILE A 69 14.86 -6.52 -3.28
N VAL A 70 15.05 -6.26 -4.58
CA VAL A 70 14.99 -7.31 -5.61
C VAL A 70 16.10 -8.34 -5.41
N ASN A 71 17.34 -7.88 -5.16
CA ASN A 71 18.48 -8.77 -4.89
C ASN A 71 18.25 -9.60 -3.62
N ARG A 72 17.73 -8.99 -2.56
CA ARG A 72 17.37 -9.67 -1.30
C ARG A 72 16.30 -10.74 -1.55
N ARG A 73 15.28 -10.45 -2.36
CA ARG A 73 14.21 -11.41 -2.72
C ARG A 73 14.74 -12.60 -3.52
N VAL A 74 15.69 -12.40 -4.43
CA VAL A 74 16.29 -13.48 -5.24
C VAL A 74 17.12 -14.41 -4.37
N ARG A 75 17.87 -13.87 -3.40
CA ARG A 75 18.75 -14.63 -2.50
C ARG A 75 18.04 -15.24 -1.28
N HIS A 76 16.75 -15.00 -1.11
CA HIS A 76 16.03 -15.44 0.08
C HIS A 76 15.59 -16.90 -0.03
N GLU A 77 16.06 -17.74 0.90
CA GLU A 77 15.80 -19.19 0.97
C GLU A 77 14.90 -19.62 2.14
N GLY A 78 14.53 -18.70 3.03
CA GLY A 78 13.68 -18.98 4.19
C GLY A 78 12.20 -19.09 3.86
N GLU A 79 11.39 -19.11 4.92
CA GLU A 79 9.92 -19.15 4.84
C GLU A 79 9.35 -17.96 4.05
N LYS A 80 8.31 -18.23 3.27
CA LYS A 80 7.68 -17.25 2.38
C LYS A 80 6.16 -17.38 2.47
N ASP A 81 5.51 -16.32 2.90
CA ASP A 81 4.07 -16.15 2.71
C ASP A 81 3.82 -15.54 1.31
N SER A 82 3.34 -16.36 0.37
CA SER A 82 3.12 -15.94 -1.01
C SER A 82 1.64 -16.01 -1.40
N LEU A 83 1.03 -14.84 -1.61
CA LEU A 83 -0.34 -14.73 -2.09
C LEU A 83 -0.38 -14.49 -3.60
N GLY A 84 -1.02 -15.40 -4.33
CA GLY A 84 -1.36 -15.25 -5.74
C GLY A 84 -2.76 -14.66 -6.00
N PRO A 85 -3.14 -14.44 -7.28
CA PRO A 85 -4.46 -13.94 -7.65
C PRO A 85 -5.65 -14.74 -7.09
N ALA A 86 -5.47 -16.06 -6.91
CA ALA A 86 -6.49 -16.97 -6.39
C ALA A 86 -6.96 -16.61 -4.96
N HIS A 87 -6.08 -16.03 -4.14
CA HIS A 87 -6.41 -15.63 -2.76
C HIS A 87 -7.36 -14.42 -2.72
N PHE A 88 -7.46 -13.65 -3.81
CA PHE A 88 -8.29 -12.45 -3.90
C PHE A 88 -9.52 -12.63 -4.79
N SER A 89 -9.57 -13.70 -5.61
CA SER A 89 -10.62 -13.94 -6.58
C SER A 89 -11.80 -14.76 -6.02
N GLY A 90 -12.28 -14.46 -4.81
CA GLY A 90 -13.63 -14.82 -4.32
C GLY A 90 -14.07 -16.30 -4.27
N ASN A 91 -13.28 -17.25 -4.75
CA ASN A 91 -13.55 -18.68 -4.74
C ASN A 91 -12.62 -19.42 -3.75
N ALA A 92 -12.33 -18.78 -2.62
CA ALA A 92 -11.79 -19.44 -1.44
C ALA A 92 -12.94 -20.22 -0.78
N SER A 93 -13.26 -21.40 -1.31
CA SER A 93 -13.95 -22.40 -0.51
C SER A 93 -13.08 -22.67 0.73
N LYS A 94 -13.57 -22.30 1.91
CA LYS A 94 -13.17 -22.79 3.24
C LYS A 94 -11.74 -23.32 3.34
N THR A 95 -10.78 -22.46 3.69
CA THR A 95 -9.62 -22.92 4.48
C THR A 95 -9.78 -22.30 5.85
N GLU A 96 -10.48 -23.04 6.70
CA GLU A 96 -10.52 -22.84 8.15
C GLU A 96 -9.18 -23.38 8.66
N ASP A 97 -8.16 -22.52 8.74
CA ASP A 97 -6.93 -22.78 9.50
C ASP A 97 -6.30 -21.44 9.90
N LEU A 98 -6.94 -20.78 10.86
CA LEU A 98 -6.22 -19.92 11.80
C LEU A 98 -6.38 -20.63 13.13
N GLY A 99 -5.31 -21.33 13.54
CA GLY A 99 -5.23 -22.01 14.81
C GLY A 99 -5.49 -21.08 15.99
N ASP A 100 -6.03 -21.68 17.06
CA ASP A 100 -6.13 -21.11 18.40
C ASP A 100 -4.86 -20.36 18.76
N VAL A 101 -5.00 -19.05 18.96
CA VAL A 101 -4.13 -18.34 19.89
C VAL A 101 -4.92 -18.32 21.18
N ASP A 102 -4.61 -19.26 22.08
CA ASP A 102 -5.03 -19.20 23.48
C ASP A 102 -4.40 -17.93 24.09
N ASP A 103 -5.16 -16.84 24.13
CA ASP A 103 -4.88 -15.68 24.98
C ASP A 103 -5.17 -16.10 26.42
N ASP A 104 -4.16 -16.65 27.10
CA ASP A 104 -4.18 -16.84 28.55
C ASP A 104 -3.87 -15.48 29.20
N ASP A 105 -4.93 -14.76 29.53
CA ASP A 105 -4.94 -13.55 30.35
C ASP A 105 -4.20 -13.82 31.66
N ASN A 106 -3.16 -13.04 31.95
CA ASN A 106 -2.74 -12.83 33.32
C ASN A 106 -2.52 -11.33 33.56
N ASP A 107 -3.55 -10.71 34.13
CA ASP A 107 -3.53 -9.43 34.79
C ASP A 107 -2.54 -9.45 35.97
N ASP A 108 -1.74 -8.39 36.13
CA ASP A 108 -1.19 -7.94 37.42
C ASP A 108 -0.72 -6.47 37.31
N ASP A 109 -1.68 -5.58 37.53
CA ASP A 109 -1.71 -4.39 38.41
C ASP A 109 -0.57 -3.33 38.52
N GLU A 110 -1.03 -2.06 38.39
CA GLU A 110 -0.74 -0.86 39.21
C GLU A 110 0.63 -0.11 39.13
N ASP A 111 0.77 1.23 39.26
CA ASP A 111 -0.12 2.40 39.24
C ASP A 111 0.75 3.71 39.14
N ILE A 112 0.19 4.76 38.52
CA ILE A 112 0.25 6.22 38.84
C ILE A 112 1.52 7.14 38.77
N HIS A 113 1.31 8.26 38.03
CA HIS A 113 1.82 9.66 38.12
C HIS A 113 3.25 9.96 37.62
N ARG A 114 3.54 10.98 36.77
CA ARG A 114 3.25 12.42 36.90
C ARG A 114 3.71 13.14 35.61
N GLY A 115 2.99 14.16 35.13
CA GLY A 115 3.22 14.75 33.80
C GLY A 115 4.51 15.54 33.60
N THR A 116 4.82 15.86 32.35
CA THR A 116 5.44 17.14 31.94
C THR A 116 5.16 17.40 30.45
N LYS A 117 4.54 18.55 30.16
CA LYS A 117 4.44 19.13 28.81
C LYS A 117 5.83 19.32 28.20
N ARG A 118 6.04 18.86 26.97
CA ARG A 118 7.05 19.46 26.07
C ARG A 118 6.48 19.66 24.67
N ARG A 119 6.44 20.95 24.29
CA ARG A 119 6.28 21.48 22.93
C ARG A 119 7.67 21.49 22.24
N ILE A 120 7.69 21.94 20.98
CA ILE A 120 8.84 22.26 20.07
C ILE A 120 8.98 21.16 18.99
N ASP A 121 9.11 21.38 17.68
CA ASP A 121 9.07 22.50 16.72
C ASP A 121 8.66 21.83 15.38
N GLY A 122 7.91 22.38 14.44
CA GLY A 122 8.28 23.60 13.73
C GLY A 122 9.05 23.37 12.42
N THR A 123 8.86 22.28 11.66
CA THR A 123 9.31 22.21 10.25
C THR A 123 8.19 22.61 9.30
N ARG A 124 8.29 23.87 8.86
CA ARG A 124 7.53 24.52 7.80
C ARG A 124 7.65 23.75 6.48
N VAL A 125 6.61 23.02 6.10
CA VAL A 125 6.47 22.49 4.73
C VAL A 125 6.40 23.69 3.78
N LYS A 126 7.25 23.69 2.74
CA LYS A 126 7.32 24.80 1.77
C LYS A 126 6.01 24.89 0.99
N ALA A 127 5.57 26.11 0.73
CA ALA A 127 4.34 26.42 0.01
C ALA A 127 4.32 25.95 -1.47
N SER A 128 5.41 25.37 -1.97
CA SER A 128 5.47 24.71 -3.27
C SER A 128 4.77 23.34 -3.29
N ASP A 129 4.69 22.64 -2.16
CA ASP A 129 4.17 21.26 -2.11
C ASP A 129 2.63 21.23 -1.91
N LEU A 130 2.02 22.41 -1.71
CA LEU A 130 0.58 22.60 -1.60
C LEU A 130 -0.13 22.78 -2.96
N GLN A 131 0.62 22.84 -4.06
CA GLN A 131 0.02 22.97 -5.39
C GLN A 131 -0.43 21.62 -5.99
N ASP A 132 0.08 20.49 -5.50
CA ASP A 132 -0.26 19.18 -6.06
C ASP A 132 -1.48 18.51 -5.36
N VAL A 133 -1.75 18.90 -4.11
CA VAL A 133 -2.93 18.42 -3.36
C VAL A 133 -4.23 19.10 -3.84
N ARG A 134 -4.12 20.24 -4.54
CA ARG A 134 -5.26 21.02 -5.04
C ARG A 134 -5.85 20.47 -6.34
N TRP A 135 -5.13 19.63 -7.08
CA TRP A 135 -5.64 18.99 -8.29
C TRP A 135 -6.58 17.80 -8.02
N GLN A 136 -6.57 17.21 -6.82
CA GLN A 136 -7.42 16.06 -6.51
C GLN A 136 -8.84 16.40 -6.04
N LYS A 137 -9.16 17.67 -5.79
CA LYS A 137 -10.51 18.08 -5.35
C LYS A 137 -11.41 18.61 -6.46
N ASN A 138 -10.89 18.87 -7.67
CA ASN A 138 -11.67 19.44 -8.79
C ASN A 138 -11.53 18.64 -10.09
N ALA A 139 -11.96 17.37 -10.08
CA ALA A 139 -12.23 16.64 -11.32
C ALA A 139 -13.40 15.65 -11.11
N PHE A 140 -14.62 16.22 -11.18
CA PHE A 140 -15.97 15.66 -11.44
C PHE A 140 -16.43 14.35 -10.77
#